data_AF-A0A1X0T520-F1
#
_entry.id   AF-A0A1X0T520-F1
#
_cell.length_a   1.000
_cell.length_b   1.000
_cell.length_c   1.000
_cell.angle_alpha   90.00
_cell.angle_beta   90.00
_cell.angle_gamma   90.00
#
_symmetry.space_group_name_H-M   'P 1'
#
loop_
_entity.id
_entity.type
_entity.pdbx_description
1 polymer ?
#
loop_
_entity_poly.entity_id
_entity_poly.type
_entity_poly.pdbx_seq_one_letter_code
_entity_poly.pdbx_strand_id
1 'polypeptide(L)'
;MRIIIPTTAKPVELRAIKRRPRVPASYMAMAGDFRPLALSADYHRFVNGPLRSVVAELPSVELSLSDALDCGRSWELPVLIAHLMEAAGRLGTAEAMLVWATGMVDADLNPQGADYHIALKLELSRPLFAEAAASGEAIAMVVPPPQGAGERQLIAAFCAEFGIALTIASTLEDVLSAFGLVNETLAPTSLPAVADDASAGPASSGVAGAVPADAASPDGARRRPLALGIAGLAAAGLAAAGFAVFASDPSTSPATTGHEPERALIAASDNLALDGLYAKDRAACQAKIYSGEPLSIEPAVLRSGGFALAARDGLCGLRLRNLSDQSQKLFVDARLTGLAIPGGASVASGGELSAGESTLLYFARPPTALTADAVLRDRTGLESRVPITID
;
A
#
# COMPACT_ATOMS: atom_id res chain seq x y z
N MET A 1 -19.38 11.19 8.60
CA MET A 1 -18.16 11.76 8.00
C MET A 1 -17.62 10.84 6.90
N ARG A 2 -17.19 11.40 5.76
CA ARG A 2 -16.54 10.73 4.63
C ARG A 2 -15.10 11.22 4.52
N ILE A 3 -14.11 10.31 4.52
CA ILE A 3 -12.70 10.69 4.39
C ILE A 3 -12.20 10.22 3.02
N ILE A 4 -11.69 11.15 2.22
CA ILE A 4 -11.22 10.94 0.87
C ILE A 4 -9.70 10.94 0.84
N ILE A 5 -9.15 9.88 0.25
CA ILE A 5 -7.75 9.69 -0.10
C ILE A 5 -7.64 9.95 -1.61
N PRO A 6 -7.24 11.15 -2.06
CA PRO A 6 -7.12 11.45 -3.46
C PRO A 6 -5.88 10.79 -4.06
N THR A 7 -6.05 10.12 -5.19
CA THR A 7 -4.98 9.54 -5.98
C THR A 7 -4.94 10.17 -7.37
N THR A 8 -3.87 9.92 -8.12
CA THR A 8 -3.75 10.36 -9.52
C THR A 8 -4.58 9.53 -10.50
N ALA A 9 -5.16 8.41 -10.07
CA ALA A 9 -6.07 7.60 -10.87
C ALA A 9 -7.54 7.96 -10.61
N LYS A 10 -7.93 7.97 -9.34
CA LYS A 10 -9.25 8.38 -8.85
C LYS A 10 -9.27 8.56 -7.33
N PRO A 11 -10.19 9.36 -6.77
CA PRO A 11 -10.34 9.45 -5.32
C PRO A 11 -10.79 8.11 -4.73
N VAL A 12 -10.20 7.74 -3.59
CA VAL A 12 -10.56 6.54 -2.82
C VAL A 12 -11.18 6.97 -1.51
N GLU A 13 -12.32 6.40 -1.15
CA GLU A 13 -12.99 6.69 0.11
C GLU A 13 -12.57 5.67 1.18
N LEU A 14 -12.21 6.17 2.36
CA LEU A 14 -12.05 5.37 3.57
C LEU A 14 -13.44 5.11 4.15
N ARG A 15 -13.88 3.85 4.06
CA ARG A 15 -15.24 3.43 4.44
C ARG A 15 -15.38 3.10 5.91
N ALA A 16 -14.35 2.51 6.53
CA ALA A 16 -14.37 2.14 7.93
C ALA A 16 -12.97 1.87 8.48
N ILE A 17 -12.79 2.09 9.79
CA ILE A 17 -11.70 1.52 10.58
C ILE A 17 -12.32 0.45 11.47
N LYS A 18 -11.89 -0.81 11.32
CA LYS A 18 -12.43 -1.92 12.11
C LYS A 18 -11.35 -2.49 13.03
N ARG A 19 -11.63 -2.57 14.33
CA ARG A 19 -10.74 -3.25 15.28
C ARG A 19 -10.74 -4.77 14.99
N ARG A 20 -9.55 -5.35 14.88
CA ARG A 20 -9.30 -6.76 14.56
C ARG A 20 -8.28 -7.36 15.54
N PRO A 21 -8.56 -7.44 16.85
CA PRO A 21 -7.56 -7.86 17.85
C PRO A 21 -7.02 -9.28 17.66
N ARG A 22 -7.69 -10.11 16.85
CA ARG A 22 -7.27 -11.49 16.55
C ARG A 22 -6.42 -11.62 15.29
N VAL A 23 -6.19 -10.55 14.53
CA VAL A 23 -5.27 -10.59 13.38
C VAL A 23 -3.88 -10.13 13.82
N PRO A 24 -2.81 -10.74 13.28
CA PRO A 24 -1.44 -10.46 13.74
C PRO A 24 -0.95 -9.06 13.35
N ALA A 25 -1.56 -8.43 12.34
CA ALA A 25 -1.14 -7.15 11.82
C ALA A 25 -2.31 -6.32 11.29
N SER A 26 -2.30 -5.02 11.56
CA SER A 26 -3.14 -4.05 10.85
C SER A 26 -2.94 -4.13 9.33
N TYR A 27 -4.00 -3.96 8.55
CA TYR A 27 -3.96 -4.06 7.09
C TYR A 27 -5.00 -3.17 6.43
N MET A 28 -4.80 -2.90 5.13
CA MET A 28 -5.79 -2.22 4.29
C MET A 28 -6.49 -3.26 3.41
N ALA A 29 -7.79 -3.13 3.21
CA ALA A 29 -8.56 -4.00 2.31
C ALA A 29 -9.65 -3.22 1.60
N MET A 30 -10.06 -3.69 0.42
CA MET A 30 -11.27 -3.17 -0.22
C MET A 30 -12.51 -3.54 0.61
N ALA A 31 -13.51 -2.67 0.61
CA ALA A 31 -14.75 -2.90 1.32
C ALA A 31 -15.43 -4.18 0.85
N GLY A 32 -15.69 -5.09 1.80
CA GLY A 32 -16.25 -6.42 1.52
C GLY A 32 -15.21 -7.49 1.20
N ASP A 33 -13.93 -7.15 1.12
CA ASP A 33 -12.81 -8.08 0.99
C ASP A 33 -12.03 -8.16 2.32
N PHE A 34 -11.26 -9.24 2.49
CA PHE A 34 -10.39 -9.46 3.64
C PHE A 34 -8.91 -9.58 3.24
N ARG A 35 -8.61 -9.64 1.94
CA ARG A 35 -7.25 -9.75 1.43
C ARG A 35 -6.51 -8.42 1.61
N PRO A 36 -5.32 -8.42 2.24
CA PRO A 36 -4.50 -7.23 2.37
C PRO A 36 -4.12 -6.64 1.01
N LEU A 37 -4.23 -5.31 0.87
CA LEU A 37 -3.67 -4.55 -0.25
C LEU A 37 -2.14 -4.46 -0.17
N ALA A 38 -1.48 -4.10 -1.28
CA ALA A 38 -0.02 -3.98 -1.37
C ALA A 38 0.57 -3.08 -0.27
N LEU A 39 -0.09 -1.95 0.04
CA LEU A 39 0.33 -0.99 1.06
C LEU A 39 0.03 -1.42 2.51
N SER A 40 -0.51 -2.63 2.74
CA SER A 40 -0.89 -3.07 4.09
C SER A 40 0.30 -3.15 5.05
N ALA A 41 1.49 -3.48 4.55
CA ALA A 41 2.69 -3.51 5.39
C ALA A 41 3.15 -2.10 5.79
N ASP A 42 3.05 -1.12 4.90
CA ASP A 42 3.31 0.30 5.22
C ASP A 42 2.27 0.83 6.22
N TYR A 43 1.00 0.53 6.00
CA TYR A 43 -0.06 0.86 6.94
C TYR A 43 0.17 0.25 8.31
N HIS A 44 0.57 -1.03 8.37
CA HIS A 44 0.92 -1.69 9.61
C HIS A 44 2.05 -0.96 10.35
N ARG A 45 3.13 -0.60 9.64
CA ARG A 45 4.24 0.17 10.21
C ARG A 45 3.79 1.55 10.69
N PHE A 46 2.93 2.22 9.94
CA PHE A 46 2.38 3.52 10.32
C PHE A 46 1.57 3.43 11.61
N VAL A 47 0.66 2.45 11.70
CA VAL A 47 -0.18 2.20 12.87
C VAL A 47 0.63 1.76 14.09
N ASN A 48 1.65 0.92 13.90
CA ASN A 48 2.49 0.43 15.01
C ASN A 48 3.70 1.31 15.34
N GLY A 49 3.95 2.34 14.53
CA GLY A 49 5.04 3.29 14.72
C GLY A 49 4.49 4.64 15.16
N PRO A 50 4.62 5.69 14.32
CA PRO A 50 4.40 7.07 14.74
C PRO A 50 2.96 7.32 15.21
N LEU A 51 1.94 6.63 14.67
CA LEU A 51 0.56 6.85 15.09
C LEU A 51 0.30 6.50 16.57
N ARG A 52 1.10 5.61 17.18
CA ARG A 52 0.96 5.24 18.60
C ARG A 52 1.31 6.39 19.55
N SER A 53 2.02 7.42 19.08
CA SER A 53 2.33 8.59 19.92
C SER A 53 1.10 9.45 20.21
N VAL A 54 0.08 9.36 19.36
CA VAL A 54 -1.14 10.20 19.43
C VAL A 54 -2.42 9.41 19.53
N VAL A 55 -2.44 8.11 19.23
CA VAL A 55 -3.60 7.25 19.49
C VAL A 55 -3.18 6.09 20.36
N ALA A 56 -3.55 6.17 21.63
CA ALA A 56 -3.26 5.12 22.60
C ALA A 56 -4.06 3.84 22.27
N GLU A 57 -3.47 2.68 22.56
CA GLU A 57 -4.11 1.36 22.44
C GLU A 57 -4.76 1.07 21.08
N LEU A 58 -3.97 1.10 20.01
CA LEU A 58 -4.38 0.53 18.73
C LEU A 58 -4.13 -0.98 18.72
N PRO A 59 -5.18 -1.84 18.76
CA PRO A 59 -5.03 -3.24 18.37
C PRO A 59 -4.72 -3.31 16.87
N SER A 60 -4.53 -4.51 16.33
CA SER A 60 -4.56 -4.65 14.87
C SER A 60 -5.89 -4.13 14.30
N VAL A 61 -5.81 -3.35 13.24
CA VAL A 61 -6.96 -2.67 12.61
C VAL A 61 -7.04 -2.97 11.11
N GLU A 62 -8.26 -3.11 10.61
CA GLU A 62 -8.55 -3.15 9.18
C GLU A 62 -9.00 -1.76 8.72
N LEU A 63 -8.27 -1.19 7.77
CA LEU A 63 -8.70 -0.02 7.02
C LEU A 63 -9.50 -0.48 5.80
N SER A 64 -10.80 -0.23 5.80
CA SER A 64 -11.69 -0.59 4.69
C SER A 64 -11.76 0.55 3.69
N LEU A 65 -11.39 0.31 2.44
CA LEU A 65 -11.33 1.31 1.37
C LEU A 65 -12.34 1.03 0.26
N SER A 66 -12.80 2.04 -0.46
CA SER A 66 -13.67 1.85 -1.62
C SER A 66 -12.96 1.22 -2.82
N ASP A 67 -11.64 1.36 -2.87
CA ASP A 67 -10.80 0.87 -3.97
C ASP A 67 -9.36 0.58 -3.49
N ALA A 68 -8.55 0.01 -4.37
CA ALA A 68 -7.15 -0.26 -4.10
C ALA A 68 -6.31 1.03 -4.08
N LEU A 69 -5.25 0.99 -3.28
CA LEU A 69 -4.15 1.96 -3.30
C LEU A 69 -2.88 1.17 -3.61
N ASP A 70 -2.19 1.56 -4.68
CA ASP A 70 -1.09 0.74 -5.23
C ASP A 70 0.28 1.23 -4.77
N CYS A 71 0.48 2.55 -4.68
CA CYS A 71 1.79 3.13 -4.36
C CYS A 71 1.71 4.54 -3.74
N GLY A 72 2.86 5.05 -3.33
CA GLY A 72 3.05 6.38 -2.76
C GLY A 72 2.71 6.48 -1.27
N ARG A 73 3.05 7.62 -0.67
CA ARG A 73 2.83 7.91 0.75
C ARG A 73 1.78 8.99 1.00
N SER A 74 1.13 9.49 -0.05
CA SER A 74 0.13 10.56 0.07
C SER A 74 -1.17 10.16 0.79
N TRP A 75 -1.31 8.88 1.14
CA TRP A 75 -2.41 8.33 1.92
C TRP A 75 -2.20 8.50 3.43
N GLU A 76 -0.99 8.78 3.91
CA GLU A 76 -0.69 8.78 5.35
C GLU A 76 -1.45 9.89 6.08
N LEU A 77 -1.52 11.11 5.54
CA LEU A 77 -2.26 12.22 6.14
C LEU A 77 -3.78 11.96 6.28
N PRO A 78 -4.53 11.56 5.24
CA PRO A 78 -5.95 11.25 5.41
C PRO A 78 -6.18 10.06 6.37
N VAL A 79 -5.26 9.09 6.41
CA VAL A 79 -5.35 7.97 7.35
C VAL A 79 -5.03 8.37 8.79
N LEU A 80 -4.07 9.28 9.00
CA LEU A 80 -3.82 9.92 10.30
C LEU A 80 -5.09 10.60 10.80
N ILE A 81 -5.69 11.47 9.97
CA ILE A 81 -6.94 12.17 10.32
C ILE A 81 -8.03 11.17 10.68
N ALA A 82 -8.20 10.10 9.89
CA ALA A 82 -9.22 9.09 10.17
C ALA A 82 -9.04 8.41 11.53
N HIS A 83 -7.80 8.09 11.92
CA HIS A 83 -7.51 7.51 13.23
C HIS A 83 -7.69 8.49 14.38
N LEU A 84 -7.30 9.76 14.20
CA LEU A 84 -7.55 10.81 15.19
C LEU A 84 -9.06 11.00 15.42
N MET A 85 -9.85 11.01 14.34
CA MET A 85 -11.30 11.14 14.43
C MET A 85 -11.97 9.88 15.02
N GLU A 86 -11.48 8.69 14.71
CA GLU A 86 -11.97 7.45 15.32
C GLU A 86 -11.64 7.40 16.82
N ALA A 87 -10.42 7.78 17.21
CA ALA A 87 -10.00 7.86 18.62
C ALA A 87 -10.84 8.87 19.41
N ALA A 88 -11.22 9.98 18.79
CA ALA A 88 -12.14 10.96 19.36
C ALA A 88 -13.62 10.54 19.32
N GLY A 89 -13.97 9.37 18.77
CA GLY A 89 -15.34 8.89 18.62
C GLY A 89 -16.18 9.69 17.60
N ARG A 90 -15.52 10.39 16.66
CA ARG A 90 -16.14 11.32 15.70
C ARG A 90 -16.29 10.77 14.28
N LEU A 91 -15.66 9.64 13.94
CA LEU A 91 -15.75 9.09 12.59
C LEU A 91 -17.18 8.65 12.23
N GLY A 92 -17.90 8.09 13.22
CA GLY A 92 -19.29 7.61 13.08
C GLY A 92 -20.39 8.64 13.43
N THR A 93 -20.05 9.91 13.70
CA THR A 93 -21.06 10.91 14.08
C THR A 93 -21.98 11.27 12.91
N ALA A 94 -23.21 11.68 13.24
CA ALA A 94 -24.24 12.07 12.28
C ALA A 94 -23.93 13.37 11.51
N GLU A 95 -22.90 14.13 11.91
CA GLU A 95 -22.41 15.27 11.14
C GLU A 95 -21.91 14.79 9.76
N ALA A 96 -22.66 15.18 8.72
CA ALA A 96 -22.25 15.00 7.34
C ALA A 96 -21.08 15.95 7.09
N MET A 97 -19.90 15.37 6.87
CA MET A 97 -18.68 16.11 6.55
C MET A 97 -17.81 15.31 5.59
N LEU A 98 -17.40 15.95 4.50
CA LEU A 98 -16.42 15.47 3.55
C LEU A 98 -15.05 15.99 3.97
N VAL A 99 -14.14 15.09 4.32
CA VAL A 99 -12.73 15.41 4.57
C VAL A 99 -11.93 14.99 3.34
N TRP A 100 -11.27 15.94 2.71
CA TRP A 100 -10.34 15.70 1.62
C TRP A 100 -8.93 16.03 2.09
N ALA A 101 -8.03 15.05 2.11
CA ALA A 101 -6.67 15.27 2.54
C ALA A 101 -5.66 14.45 1.75
N THR A 102 -4.47 15.01 1.51
CA THR A 102 -3.36 14.35 0.82
C THR A 102 -2.07 14.70 1.52
N GLY A 103 -1.13 13.76 1.61
CA GLY A 103 0.19 14.08 2.14
C GLY A 103 0.84 12.86 2.79
N MET A 104 2.18 12.85 2.77
CA MET A 104 2.96 12.00 3.66
C MET A 104 3.24 12.75 4.97
N VAL A 105 3.54 12.00 6.01
CA VAL A 105 3.96 12.57 7.31
C VAL A 105 5.33 12.05 7.73
N ASP A 106 6.02 12.78 8.60
CA ASP A 106 7.27 12.33 9.22
C ASP A 106 7.00 11.48 10.48
N ALA A 107 8.07 11.15 11.22
CA ALA A 107 7.98 10.36 12.45
C ALA A 107 7.25 11.10 13.58
N ASP A 108 7.21 12.43 13.53
CA ASP A 108 6.51 13.30 14.47
C ASP A 108 5.07 13.62 13.98
N LEU A 109 4.62 12.93 12.92
CA LEU A 109 3.31 13.10 12.29
C LEU A 109 3.07 14.48 11.66
N ASN A 110 4.14 15.23 11.37
CA ASN A 110 4.04 16.51 10.68
C ASN A 110 3.89 16.27 9.17
N PRO A 111 2.88 16.88 8.52
CA PRO A 111 2.73 16.79 7.06
C PRO A 111 3.92 17.39 6.33
N GLN A 112 4.42 16.66 5.33
CA GLN A 112 5.62 17.06 4.59
C GLN A 112 5.26 17.68 3.24
N GLY A 113 5.95 18.75 2.84
CA GLY A 113 5.83 19.32 1.50
C GLY A 113 6.50 18.42 0.44
N ALA A 114 5.79 18.11 -0.64
CA ALA A 114 6.27 17.33 -1.78
C ALA A 114 5.39 17.61 -3.01
N ASP A 115 5.76 17.09 -4.19
CA ASP A 115 4.88 17.12 -5.36
C ASP A 115 3.83 16.02 -5.20
N TYR A 116 2.63 16.41 -4.76
CA TYR A 116 1.51 15.48 -4.62
C TYR A 116 0.59 15.49 -5.84
N HIS A 117 0.96 16.15 -6.94
CA HIS A 117 0.12 16.33 -8.11
C HIS A 117 -1.27 16.89 -7.74
N ILE A 118 -1.30 17.90 -6.85
CA ILE A 118 -2.55 18.42 -6.27
C ILE A 118 -3.53 18.88 -7.34
N ALA A 119 -3.04 19.51 -8.42
CA ALA A 119 -3.89 19.95 -9.54
C ALA A 119 -4.72 18.80 -10.14
N LEU A 120 -4.08 17.66 -10.44
CA LEU A 120 -4.75 16.48 -10.98
C LEU A 120 -5.71 15.87 -9.97
N LYS A 121 -5.28 15.77 -8.71
CA LYS A 121 -6.09 15.22 -7.61
C LYS A 121 -7.36 16.04 -7.37
N LEU A 122 -7.29 17.36 -7.45
CA LEU A 122 -8.44 18.26 -7.32
C LEU A 122 -9.42 18.09 -8.48
N GLU A 123 -8.91 18.01 -9.72
CA GLU A 123 -9.77 17.81 -10.89
C GLU A 123 -10.52 16.47 -10.83
N LEU A 124 -9.83 15.38 -10.48
CA LEU A 124 -10.45 14.06 -10.31
C LEU A 124 -11.44 14.01 -9.13
N SER A 125 -11.27 14.90 -8.14
CA SER A 125 -12.13 14.96 -6.96
C SER A 125 -13.30 15.94 -7.11
N ARG A 126 -13.29 16.81 -8.13
CA ARG A 126 -14.31 17.85 -8.34
C ARG A 126 -15.75 17.33 -8.25
N PRO A 127 -16.12 16.15 -8.80
CA PRO A 127 -17.48 15.62 -8.64
C PRO A 127 -17.88 15.37 -7.18
N LEU A 128 -16.95 14.95 -6.31
CA LEU A 128 -17.22 14.71 -4.89
C LEU A 128 -17.49 16.02 -4.13
N PHE A 129 -16.75 17.08 -4.46
CA PHE A 129 -16.98 18.40 -3.87
C PHE A 129 -18.32 18.98 -4.30
N ALA A 130 -18.69 18.81 -5.58
CA ALA A 130 -20.00 19.22 -6.09
C ALA A 130 -21.15 18.46 -5.41
N GLU A 131 -21.00 17.14 -5.23
CA GLU A 131 -21.97 16.30 -4.50
C GLU A 131 -22.14 16.75 -3.03
N ALA A 132 -21.03 16.98 -2.33
CA ALA A 132 -21.03 17.43 -0.94
C ALA A 132 -21.69 18.82 -0.81
N ALA A 133 -21.32 19.76 -1.68
CA ALA A 133 -21.92 21.10 -1.71
C ALA A 133 -23.43 21.05 -2.00
N ALA A 134 -23.87 20.24 -2.97
CA ALA A 134 -25.28 20.06 -3.28
C ALA A 134 -26.08 19.43 -2.14
N SER A 135 -25.42 18.60 -1.32
CA SER A 135 -26.03 17.93 -0.16
C SER A 135 -25.95 18.76 1.12
N GLY A 136 -25.33 19.94 1.10
CA GLY A 136 -25.07 20.76 2.28
C GLY A 136 -24.11 20.11 3.28
N GLU A 137 -23.29 19.15 2.82
CA GLU A 137 -22.25 18.49 3.62
C GLU A 137 -21.13 19.49 3.91
N ALA A 138 -20.67 19.58 5.16
CA ALA A 138 -19.52 20.41 5.49
C ALA A 138 -18.27 19.85 4.80
N ILE A 139 -17.38 20.70 4.30
CA ILE A 139 -16.17 20.24 3.61
C ILE A 139 -14.94 20.77 4.33
N ALA A 140 -14.00 19.88 4.62
CA ALA A 140 -12.69 20.21 5.18
C ALA A 140 -11.60 19.76 4.20
N MET A 141 -10.74 20.69 3.79
CA MET A 141 -9.56 20.38 2.96
C MET A 141 -8.29 20.55 3.78
N VAL A 142 -7.49 19.49 3.88
CA VAL A 142 -6.21 19.50 4.60
C VAL A 142 -5.08 19.10 3.67
N VAL A 143 -4.12 20.00 3.46
CA VAL A 143 -2.98 19.79 2.57
C VAL A 143 -1.68 20.20 3.25
N PRO A 144 -0.51 19.65 2.84
CA PRO A 144 0.79 20.07 3.35
C PRO A 144 1.16 21.45 2.77
N PRO A 145 2.29 22.05 3.21
CA PRO A 145 2.75 23.30 2.63
C PRO A 145 2.96 23.16 1.11
N PRO A 146 2.37 24.05 0.28
CA PRO A 146 2.49 23.98 -1.17
C PRO A 146 3.93 24.26 -1.61
N GLN A 147 4.37 23.65 -2.72
CA GLN A 147 5.72 23.80 -3.27
C GLN A 147 6.00 25.20 -3.83
N GLY A 148 4.95 25.99 -4.09
CA GLY A 148 5.10 27.35 -4.58
C GLY A 148 3.80 28.13 -4.64
N ALA A 149 3.91 29.40 -5.04
CA ALA A 149 2.79 30.32 -5.12
C ALA A 149 1.71 29.85 -6.12
N GLY A 150 2.11 29.21 -7.23
CA GLY A 150 1.17 28.70 -8.24
C GLY A 150 0.27 27.59 -7.71
N GLU A 151 0.85 26.58 -7.04
CA GLU A 151 0.08 25.52 -6.39
C GLU A 151 -0.83 26.09 -5.29
N ARG A 152 -0.34 27.04 -4.48
CA ARG A 152 -1.15 27.72 -3.47
C ARG A 152 -2.36 28.44 -4.07
N GLN A 153 -2.16 29.17 -5.17
CA GLN A 153 -3.24 29.89 -5.86
C GLN A 153 -4.27 28.91 -6.43
N LEU A 154 -3.81 27.79 -6.99
CA LEU A 154 -4.69 26.74 -7.51
C LEU A 154 -5.57 26.15 -6.41
N ILE A 155 -4.99 25.79 -5.26
CA ILE A 155 -5.74 25.25 -4.12
C ILE A 155 -6.74 26.30 -3.60
N ALA A 156 -6.31 27.55 -3.45
CA ALA A 156 -7.16 28.63 -2.98
C ALA A 156 -8.34 28.91 -3.92
N ALA A 157 -8.11 28.90 -5.23
CA ALA A 157 -9.16 29.07 -6.24
C ALA A 157 -10.19 27.93 -6.17
N PHE A 158 -9.72 26.68 -6.02
CA PHE A 158 -10.61 25.53 -5.85
C PHE A 158 -11.43 25.63 -4.56
N CYS A 159 -10.82 26.03 -3.44
CA CYS A 159 -11.54 26.23 -2.18
C CYS A 159 -12.60 27.35 -2.30
N ALA A 160 -12.27 28.44 -3.00
CA ALA A 160 -13.22 29.53 -3.24
C ALA A 160 -14.42 29.12 -4.10
N GLU A 161 -14.22 28.26 -5.09
CA GLU A 161 -15.28 27.71 -5.94
C GLU A 161 -16.36 26.99 -5.14
N PHE A 162 -15.96 26.23 -4.12
CA PHE A 162 -16.86 25.41 -3.30
C PHE A 162 -17.14 26.01 -1.90
N GLY A 163 -16.61 27.20 -1.58
CA GLY A 163 -16.80 27.84 -0.27
C GLY A 163 -16.17 27.07 0.91
N ILE A 164 -15.02 26.43 0.69
CA ILE A 164 -14.39 25.49 1.64
C ILE A 164 -13.34 26.20 2.51
N ALA A 165 -13.24 25.81 3.78
CA ALA A 165 -12.12 26.17 4.63
C ALA A 165 -10.87 25.33 4.28
N LEU A 166 -9.80 26.01 3.84
CA LEU A 166 -8.50 25.40 3.56
C LEU A 166 -7.62 25.38 4.82
N THR A 167 -7.17 24.20 5.21
CA THR A 167 -6.08 24.02 6.17
C THR A 167 -4.79 23.65 5.43
N ILE A 168 -3.82 24.55 5.44
CA ILE A 168 -2.43 24.22 5.10
C ILE A 168 -1.75 23.78 6.39
N ALA A 169 -1.55 22.47 6.55
CA ALA A 169 -0.99 21.89 7.74
C ALA A 169 0.51 21.62 7.55
N SER A 170 1.33 22.22 8.41
CA SER A 170 2.78 21.99 8.48
C SER A 170 3.19 21.16 9.70
N THR A 171 2.28 21.06 10.67
CA THR A 171 2.47 20.35 11.93
C THR A 171 1.28 19.45 12.25
N LEU A 172 1.47 18.50 13.16
CA LEU A 172 0.35 17.75 13.73
C LEU A 172 -0.68 18.67 14.42
N GLU A 173 -0.24 19.75 15.07
CA GLU A 173 -1.12 20.70 15.74
C GLU A 173 -2.07 21.40 14.77
N ASP A 174 -1.59 21.77 13.57
CA ASP A 174 -2.43 22.32 12.51
C ASP A 174 -3.56 21.34 12.12
N VAL A 175 -3.23 20.05 12.06
CA VAL A 175 -4.19 18.98 11.74
C VAL A 175 -5.22 18.83 12.86
N LEU A 176 -4.79 18.78 14.13
CA LEU A 176 -5.68 18.67 15.27
C LEU A 176 -6.63 19.88 15.37
N SER A 177 -6.08 21.08 15.20
CA SER A 177 -6.82 22.35 15.23
C SER A 177 -7.89 22.42 14.15
N ALA A 178 -7.60 21.91 12.94
CA ALA A 178 -8.57 21.87 11.83
C ALA A 178 -9.86 21.10 12.15
N PHE A 179 -9.78 20.14 13.09
CA PHE A 179 -10.93 19.36 13.53
C PHE A 179 -11.38 19.71 14.96
N GLY A 180 -10.79 20.73 15.61
CA GLY A 180 -11.10 21.07 17.00
C GLY A 180 -10.75 19.95 17.98
N LEU A 181 -9.71 19.18 17.69
CA LEU A 181 -9.15 18.19 18.60
C LEU A 181 -8.05 18.84 19.45
N VAL A 182 -7.93 18.41 20.70
CA VAL A 182 -6.79 18.76 21.55
C VAL A 182 -5.99 17.51 21.85
N ASN A 183 -4.67 17.64 21.98
CA ASN A 183 -3.76 16.50 22.13
C ASN A 183 -4.07 15.68 23.41
N GLU A 184 -4.60 16.33 24.45
CA GLU A 184 -5.02 15.67 25.71
C GLU A 184 -6.21 14.72 25.54
N THR A 185 -7.09 14.95 24.55
CA THR A 185 -8.29 14.12 24.30
C THR A 185 -7.95 12.71 23.82
N LEU A 186 -6.71 12.47 23.42
CA LEU A 186 -6.26 11.20 22.85
C LEU A 186 -5.44 10.32 23.81
N ALA A 187 -5.20 10.81 25.03
CA ALA A 187 -4.62 10.01 26.11
C ALA A 187 -5.67 9.02 26.67
N PRO A 188 -5.26 7.80 27.07
CA PRO A 188 -6.20 6.86 27.66
C PRO A 188 -6.71 7.46 28.98
N THR A 189 -8.02 7.35 29.20
CA THR A 189 -8.60 7.54 30.53
C THR A 189 -7.84 6.64 31.48
N SER A 190 -7.00 7.23 32.34
CA SER A 190 -6.25 6.50 33.34
C SER A 190 -7.25 5.73 34.20
N LEU A 191 -7.17 4.40 34.15
CA LEU A 191 -7.88 3.56 35.10
C LEU A 191 -7.49 4.03 36.51
N PRO A 192 -8.44 4.17 37.44
CA PRO A 192 -8.11 4.54 38.81
C PRO A 192 -7.08 3.55 39.33
N ALA A 193 -5.97 4.07 39.85
CA ALA A 193 -4.93 3.29 40.49
C ALA A 193 -5.60 2.36 41.50
N VAL A 194 -5.55 1.06 41.24
CA VAL A 194 -5.86 0.05 42.24
C VAL A 194 -4.82 0.26 43.32
N ALA A 195 -5.25 0.82 44.45
CA ALA A 195 -4.45 0.90 45.63
C ALA A 195 -4.02 -0.53 45.99
N ASP A 196 -2.71 -0.77 45.99
CA ASP A 196 -2.10 -1.95 46.56
C ASP A 196 -2.43 -1.97 48.05
N ASP A 197 -3.54 -2.61 48.42
CA ASP A 197 -3.81 -3.03 49.78
C ASP A 197 -3.22 -4.43 49.97
N ALA A 198 -1.89 -4.45 50.13
CA ALA A 198 -1.17 -5.62 50.56
C ALA A 198 -1.36 -5.80 52.07
N SER A 199 -2.38 -6.56 52.49
CA SER A 199 -2.36 -7.21 53.79
C SER A 199 -3.17 -8.51 53.86
N ALA A 200 -2.56 -9.49 54.51
CA ALA A 200 -3.10 -10.74 55.06
C ALA A 200 -3.35 -11.93 54.11
N GLY A 201 -2.49 -12.96 54.25
CA GLY A 201 -2.72 -14.32 53.74
C GLY A 201 -3.89 -15.03 54.43
N PRO A 202 -4.16 -16.31 54.08
CA PRO A 202 -3.58 -17.36 54.92
C PRO A 202 -3.28 -18.72 54.24
N ALA A 203 -2.41 -19.45 54.94
CA ALA A 203 -2.42 -20.88 55.25
C ALA A 203 -2.98 -21.91 54.24
N SER A 204 -2.06 -22.78 53.83
CA SER A 204 -2.26 -24.13 53.31
C SER A 204 -3.04 -25.04 54.27
N SER A 205 -4.08 -25.69 53.75
CA SER A 205 -4.68 -26.97 54.19
C SER A 205 -5.54 -27.44 53.01
N GLY A 206 -5.38 -28.59 52.37
CA GLY A 206 -5.01 -29.89 52.89
C GLY A 206 -6.25 -30.76 53.06
N VAL A 207 -6.99 -31.09 51.99
CA VAL A 207 -8.01 -32.17 52.01
C VAL A 207 -8.08 -32.87 50.65
N ALA A 208 -7.79 -34.17 50.70
CA ALA A 208 -8.03 -35.16 49.65
C ALA A 208 -9.52 -35.52 49.55
N GLY A 209 -10.01 -35.87 48.36
CA GLY A 209 -11.36 -36.44 48.24
C GLY A 209 -11.85 -36.69 46.81
N ALA A 210 -11.62 -37.93 46.37
CA ALA A 210 -12.53 -38.80 45.61
C ALA A 210 -13.17 -38.38 44.26
N VAL A 211 -12.86 -39.22 43.26
CA VAL A 211 -13.60 -39.52 42.01
C VAL A 211 -14.93 -40.23 42.34
N PRO A 212 -16.02 -39.97 41.60
CA PRO A 212 -16.52 -40.91 40.55
C PRO A 212 -16.97 -40.15 39.28
N ALA A 213 -16.73 -40.58 38.04
CA ALA A 213 -17.09 -41.81 37.33
C ALA A 213 -18.61 -42.04 37.17
N ASP A 214 -19.00 -42.25 35.90
CA ASP A 214 -20.28 -42.70 35.34
C ASP A 214 -21.47 -41.73 35.24
N ALA A 215 -21.91 -41.46 34.00
CA ALA A 215 -23.05 -42.16 33.39
C ALA A 215 -23.74 -41.35 32.26
N ALA A 216 -23.80 -41.99 31.08
CA ALA A 216 -24.96 -42.10 30.19
C ALA A 216 -25.51 -40.89 29.39
N SER A 217 -25.39 -41.02 28.05
CA SER A 217 -26.32 -40.63 26.97
C SER A 217 -27.81 -40.96 27.28
N PRO A 218 -28.87 -40.50 26.56
CA PRO A 218 -28.91 -40.32 25.10
C PRO A 218 -29.87 -39.25 24.51
N ASP A 219 -29.92 -39.26 23.17
CA ASP A 219 -31.07 -38.99 22.29
C ASP A 219 -31.72 -37.61 22.21
N GLY A 220 -31.81 -37.13 20.96
CA GLY A 220 -32.51 -35.90 20.62
C GLY A 220 -32.57 -35.63 19.12
N ALA A 221 -33.01 -36.62 18.35
CA ALA A 221 -33.30 -36.49 16.93
C ALA A 221 -34.26 -35.32 16.62
N ARG A 222 -33.98 -34.52 15.58
CA ARG A 222 -35.02 -34.02 14.66
C ARG A 222 -34.45 -33.61 13.31
N ARG A 223 -34.70 -34.48 12.34
CA ARG A 223 -34.73 -34.23 10.90
C ARG A 223 -35.77 -33.15 10.57
N ARG A 224 -35.50 -32.27 9.60
CA ARG A 224 -36.17 -32.32 8.27
C ARG A 224 -35.59 -31.31 7.25
N PRO A 225 -35.68 -31.63 5.93
CA PRO A 225 -35.10 -30.86 4.82
C PRO A 225 -36.16 -30.05 4.04
N LEU A 226 -35.69 -29.12 3.20
CA LEU A 226 -36.41 -28.54 2.05
C LEU A 226 -35.35 -28.33 0.95
N ALA A 227 -35.32 -29.13 -0.12
CA ALA A 227 -36.16 -29.08 -1.33
C ALA A 227 -36.01 -27.72 -2.07
N LEU A 228 -35.13 -27.63 -3.07
CA LEU A 228 -35.34 -27.87 -4.51
C LEU A 228 -35.91 -26.64 -5.25
N GLY A 229 -35.14 -26.16 -6.23
CA GLY A 229 -35.53 -25.12 -7.19
C GLY A 229 -34.55 -25.07 -8.35
N ILE A 230 -34.64 -26.08 -9.23
CA ILE A 230 -34.04 -26.06 -10.57
C ILE A 230 -35.08 -25.44 -11.50
N ALA A 231 -34.72 -24.37 -12.21
CA ALA A 231 -35.38 -23.96 -13.43
C ALA A 231 -34.30 -23.46 -14.39
N GLY A 232 -34.06 -24.24 -15.45
CA GLY A 232 -33.31 -23.78 -16.61
C GLY A 232 -34.25 -23.14 -17.63
N LEU A 233 -33.68 -22.30 -18.49
CA LEU A 233 -34.05 -22.26 -19.91
C LEU A 233 -33.00 -21.48 -20.71
N ALA A 234 -32.67 -22.05 -21.86
CA ALA A 234 -31.68 -21.62 -22.82
C ALA A 234 -32.29 -20.78 -23.94
N ALA A 235 -31.49 -19.93 -24.57
CA ALA A 235 -31.53 -19.54 -25.99
C ALA A 235 -30.21 -18.78 -26.30
N ALA A 236 -29.26 -19.32 -27.07
CA ALA A 236 -29.23 -19.43 -28.53
C ALA A 236 -29.22 -18.07 -29.24
N GLY A 237 -28.07 -17.72 -29.82
CA GLY A 237 -27.88 -16.52 -30.65
C GLY A 237 -26.50 -16.51 -31.33
N LEU A 238 -26.36 -17.32 -32.39
CA LEU A 238 -25.26 -17.28 -33.35
C LEU A 238 -25.27 -15.95 -34.13
N ALA A 239 -24.12 -15.32 -34.28
CA ALA A 239 -23.86 -14.38 -35.36
C ALA A 239 -22.44 -14.60 -35.91
N ALA A 240 -22.40 -15.25 -37.08
CA ALA A 240 -21.25 -15.37 -37.94
C ALA A 240 -21.23 -14.18 -38.92
N ALA A 241 -20.09 -13.50 -39.02
CA ALA A 241 -19.69 -12.63 -40.12
C ALA A 241 -18.22 -12.25 -39.89
N GLY A 242 -17.27 -12.31 -40.81
CA GLY A 242 -17.22 -12.76 -42.18
C GLY A 242 -15.76 -12.66 -42.57
N PHE A 243 -15.20 -13.72 -43.14
CA PHE A 243 -13.87 -13.68 -43.76
C PHE A 243 -13.98 -12.84 -45.04
N ALA A 244 -13.22 -11.74 -45.11
CA ALA A 244 -12.90 -11.08 -46.36
C ALA A 244 -11.43 -11.37 -46.69
N VAL A 245 -11.26 -12.27 -47.65
CA VAL A 245 -10.02 -12.52 -48.38
C VAL A 245 -9.80 -11.33 -49.30
N PHE A 246 -8.69 -10.61 -49.14
CA PHE A 246 -8.11 -9.80 -50.20
C PHE A 246 -6.75 -10.38 -50.56
N ALA A 247 -6.75 -11.10 -51.67
CA ALA A 247 -5.57 -11.33 -52.48
C ALA A 247 -5.32 -10.06 -53.30
N SER A 248 -4.10 -9.52 -53.20
CA SER A 248 -3.53 -8.61 -54.17
C SER A 248 -2.12 -9.11 -54.50
N ASP A 249 -1.92 -9.39 -55.77
CA ASP A 249 -0.72 -9.87 -56.44
C ASP A 249 0.41 -8.81 -56.49
N PRO A 250 1.63 -9.15 -56.98
CA PRO A 250 2.88 -8.67 -56.43
C PRO A 250 3.34 -7.33 -57.01
N SER A 251 3.69 -6.39 -56.12
CA SER A 251 4.45 -5.20 -56.49
C SER A 251 5.94 -5.45 -56.28
N THR A 252 6.61 -5.62 -57.41
CA THR A 252 8.02 -5.33 -57.70
C THR A 252 8.80 -4.56 -56.62
N SER A 253 9.92 -5.17 -56.19
CA SER A 253 10.99 -4.52 -55.45
C SER A 253 11.49 -3.24 -56.14
N PRO A 254 11.65 -2.13 -55.41
CA PRO A 254 12.68 -1.17 -55.70
C PRO A 254 13.95 -1.56 -54.92
N ALA A 255 15.04 -1.77 -55.66
CA ALA A 255 16.37 -1.76 -55.11
C ALA A 255 16.57 -0.43 -54.37
N THR A 256 16.65 -0.49 -53.04
CA THR A 256 17.01 0.66 -52.21
C THR A 256 18.24 0.27 -51.43
N THR A 257 19.38 0.69 -51.97
CA THR A 257 20.64 0.83 -51.22
C THR A 257 20.40 1.85 -50.11
N GLY A 258 20.24 1.37 -48.88
CA GLY A 258 20.23 2.18 -47.69
C GLY A 258 20.76 1.34 -46.55
N HIS A 259 21.92 1.72 -46.01
CA HIS A 259 22.41 1.20 -44.75
C HIS A 259 21.33 1.38 -43.69
N GLU A 260 20.64 0.30 -43.31
CA GLU A 260 20.09 0.21 -41.96
C GLU A 260 21.27 0.41 -41.01
N PRO A 261 21.23 1.38 -40.08
CA PRO A 261 22.13 1.34 -38.97
C PRO A 261 21.81 0.02 -38.26
N GLU A 262 22.78 -0.89 -38.30
CA GLU A 262 22.88 -2.04 -37.42
C GLU A 262 22.70 -1.49 -36.00
N ARG A 263 21.45 -1.44 -35.52
CA ARG A 263 21.14 -1.24 -34.12
C ARG A 263 21.75 -2.46 -33.47
N ALA A 264 22.98 -2.32 -33.03
CA ALA A 264 23.63 -3.27 -32.15
C ALA A 264 22.55 -3.72 -31.15
N LEU A 265 22.30 -5.02 -31.09
CA LEU A 265 21.42 -5.63 -30.10
C LEU A 265 22.00 -5.28 -28.74
N ILE A 266 21.59 -4.11 -28.20
CA ILE A 266 21.88 -3.71 -26.84
C ILE A 266 21.29 -4.82 -25.99
N ALA A 267 22.14 -5.52 -25.26
CA ALA A 267 21.69 -6.64 -24.47
C ALA A 267 20.72 -6.09 -23.42
N ALA A 268 19.65 -6.84 -23.11
CA ALA A 268 18.69 -6.47 -22.08
C ALA A 268 19.36 -6.05 -20.75
N SER A 269 20.51 -6.66 -20.44
CA SER A 269 21.34 -6.35 -19.27
C SER A 269 21.98 -4.96 -19.30
N ASP A 270 22.10 -4.32 -20.45
CA ASP A 270 22.71 -2.99 -20.58
C ASP A 270 21.74 -1.87 -20.14
N ASN A 271 20.44 -2.17 -20.11
CA ASN A 271 19.38 -1.24 -19.73
C ASN A 271 18.96 -1.35 -18.25
N LEU A 272 19.59 -2.23 -17.48
CA LEU A 272 19.27 -2.47 -16.08
C LEU A 272 20.56 -2.53 -15.26
N ALA A 273 20.64 -1.79 -14.16
CA ALA A 273 21.65 -2.03 -13.15
C ALA A 273 21.05 -2.82 -11.99
N LEU A 274 21.80 -3.79 -11.49
CA LEU A 274 21.47 -4.55 -10.29
C LEU A 274 22.57 -4.37 -9.24
N ASP A 275 22.19 -3.95 -8.04
CA ASP A 275 23.08 -3.92 -6.89
C ASP A 275 22.52 -4.78 -5.76
N GLY A 276 23.40 -5.44 -5.00
CA GLY A 276 23.04 -6.05 -3.73
C GLY A 276 23.14 -5.04 -2.58
N LEU A 277 22.20 -5.11 -1.64
CA LEU A 277 22.17 -4.29 -0.43
C LEU A 277 22.58 -5.14 0.76
N TYR A 278 23.61 -4.70 1.50
CA TYR A 278 24.25 -5.50 2.53
C TYR A 278 24.35 -4.81 3.89
N ALA A 279 24.32 -5.63 4.94
CA ALA A 279 24.69 -5.28 6.30
C ALA A 279 25.65 -6.33 6.87
N LYS A 280 26.13 -6.11 8.11
CA LYS A 280 27.04 -7.04 8.79
C LYS A 280 26.44 -8.44 8.95
N ASP A 281 25.17 -8.49 9.32
CA ASP A 281 24.41 -9.70 9.60
C ASP A 281 22.90 -9.43 9.45
N ARG A 282 22.09 -10.46 9.68
CA ARG A 282 20.63 -10.37 9.52
C ARG A 282 19.98 -9.39 10.50
N ALA A 283 20.45 -9.32 11.74
CA ALA A 283 19.88 -8.42 12.74
C ALA A 283 20.14 -6.96 12.33
N ALA A 284 21.35 -6.67 11.84
CA ALA A 284 21.70 -5.37 11.28
C ALA A 284 20.87 -5.04 10.03
N CYS A 285 20.59 -6.01 9.14
CA CYS A 285 19.68 -5.77 8.01
C CYS A 285 18.31 -5.28 8.48
N GLN A 286 17.69 -5.98 9.43
CA GLN A 286 16.36 -5.62 9.93
C GLN A 286 16.36 -4.24 10.57
N ALA A 287 17.30 -4.00 11.49
CA ALA A 287 17.43 -2.70 12.16
C ALA A 287 17.53 -1.56 11.14
N LYS A 288 18.41 -1.68 10.15
CA LYS A 288 18.62 -0.64 9.12
C LYS A 288 17.43 -0.47 8.18
N ILE A 289 16.79 -1.55 7.76
CA ILE A 289 15.59 -1.48 6.91
C ILE A 289 14.47 -0.72 7.63
N TYR A 290 14.27 -0.98 8.94
CA TYR A 290 13.20 -0.33 9.70
C TYR A 290 13.55 1.07 10.20
N SER A 291 14.83 1.38 10.42
CA SER A 291 15.27 2.72 10.82
C SER A 291 15.53 3.66 9.63
N GLY A 292 15.61 3.13 8.41
CA GLY A 292 15.97 3.90 7.21
C GLY A 292 17.47 4.20 7.10
N GLU A 293 18.30 3.59 7.94
CA GLU A 293 19.76 3.74 7.84
C GLU A 293 20.31 3.14 6.54
N PRO A 294 21.39 3.71 5.99
CA PRO A 294 21.96 3.24 4.75
C PRO A 294 22.56 1.83 4.89
N LEU A 295 22.24 0.99 3.90
CA LEU A 295 22.88 -0.30 3.67
C LEU A 295 24.13 -0.12 2.79
N SER A 296 25.09 -1.04 2.93
CA SER A 296 26.22 -1.10 2.02
C SER A 296 25.73 -1.57 0.65
N ILE A 297 26.22 -0.95 -0.42
CA ILE A 297 25.79 -1.27 -1.78
C ILE A 297 26.97 -1.90 -2.50
N GLU A 298 26.77 -3.09 -3.05
CA GLU A 298 27.75 -3.75 -3.90
C GLU A 298 27.13 -4.08 -5.26
N PRO A 299 27.72 -3.60 -6.37
CA PRO A 299 27.23 -3.91 -7.71
C PRO A 299 27.24 -5.41 -7.98
N ALA A 300 26.19 -5.90 -8.66
CA ALA A 300 26.18 -7.28 -9.14
C ALA A 300 27.23 -7.47 -10.25
N VAL A 301 27.81 -8.67 -10.33
CA VAL A 301 28.75 -9.03 -11.38
C VAL A 301 27.95 -9.40 -12.64
N LEU A 302 28.20 -8.70 -13.74
CA LEU A 302 27.60 -9.04 -15.03
C LEU A 302 28.16 -10.37 -15.54
N ARG A 303 27.29 -11.33 -15.89
CA ARG A 303 27.65 -12.63 -16.48
C ARG A 303 26.74 -12.94 -17.65
N SER A 304 27.31 -13.21 -18.83
CA SER A 304 26.63 -13.75 -20.02
C SER A 304 25.13 -13.38 -20.16
N GLY A 305 24.83 -12.08 -20.17
CA GLY A 305 23.46 -11.56 -20.37
C GLY A 305 22.61 -11.38 -19.11
N GLY A 306 23.17 -11.57 -17.91
CA GLY A 306 22.50 -11.35 -16.63
C GLY A 306 23.44 -10.97 -15.49
N PHE A 307 22.95 -11.07 -14.25
CA PHE A 307 23.64 -10.60 -13.05
C PHE A 307 23.89 -11.73 -12.06
N ALA A 308 25.02 -11.66 -11.37
CA ALA A 308 25.38 -12.57 -10.28
C ALA A 308 25.71 -11.80 -8.99
N LEU A 309 25.17 -12.27 -7.87
CA LEU A 309 25.35 -11.72 -6.52
C LEU A 309 25.78 -12.82 -5.56
N ALA A 310 26.51 -12.47 -4.50
CA ALA A 310 26.91 -13.42 -3.47
C ALA A 310 25.79 -13.60 -2.42
N ALA A 311 25.35 -14.84 -2.21
CA ALA A 311 24.49 -15.23 -1.11
C ALA A 311 25.31 -15.20 0.19
N ARG A 312 24.99 -14.27 1.08
CA ARG A 312 25.55 -14.22 2.44
C ARG A 312 24.51 -13.71 3.43
N ASP A 313 24.67 -14.04 4.70
CA ASP A 313 23.73 -13.66 5.77
C ASP A 313 23.45 -12.15 5.85
N GLY A 314 24.42 -11.36 5.39
CA GLY A 314 24.33 -9.91 5.29
C GLY A 314 23.54 -9.38 4.08
N LEU A 315 23.05 -10.20 3.15
CA LEU A 315 22.29 -9.75 1.98
C LEU A 315 20.86 -9.37 2.39
N CYS A 316 20.60 -8.07 2.47
CA CYS A 316 19.35 -7.50 2.95
C CYS A 316 18.31 -7.29 1.85
N GLY A 317 18.74 -7.13 0.59
CA GLY A 317 17.85 -6.84 -0.52
C GLY A 317 18.59 -6.54 -1.83
N LEU A 318 17.83 -6.15 -2.84
CA LEU A 318 18.32 -5.75 -4.15
C LEU A 318 17.90 -4.31 -4.47
N ARG A 319 18.71 -3.64 -5.26
CA ARG A 319 18.34 -2.39 -5.94
C ARG A 319 18.38 -2.63 -7.44
N LEU A 320 17.25 -2.42 -8.11
CA LEU A 320 17.11 -2.52 -9.55
C LEU A 320 16.92 -1.11 -10.11
N ARG A 321 17.78 -0.68 -11.02
CA ARG A 321 17.74 0.68 -11.60
C ARG A 321 17.63 0.62 -13.11
N ASN A 322 16.67 1.35 -13.66
CA ASN A 322 16.52 1.51 -15.10
C ASN A 322 17.64 2.42 -15.64
N LEU A 323 18.48 1.88 -16.53
CA LEU A 323 19.55 2.63 -17.20
C LEU A 323 19.15 3.12 -18.60
N SER A 324 17.99 2.73 -19.09
CA SER A 324 17.51 3.25 -20.38
C SER A 324 17.09 4.72 -20.26
N ASP A 325 16.98 5.37 -21.42
CA ASP A 325 16.47 6.73 -21.57
C ASP A 325 14.94 6.81 -21.55
N GLN A 326 14.24 5.69 -21.39
CA GLN A 326 12.78 5.59 -21.40
C GLN A 326 12.23 4.92 -20.15
N SER A 327 10.94 5.14 -19.87
CA SER A 327 10.25 4.39 -18.81
C SER A 327 10.09 2.92 -19.22
N GLN A 328 10.35 2.01 -18.29
CA GLN A 328 10.20 0.56 -18.48
C GLN A 328 9.34 -0.05 -17.38
N LYS A 329 8.50 -1.02 -17.73
CA LYS A 329 7.84 -1.86 -16.72
C LYS A 329 8.79 -2.97 -16.30
N LEU A 330 9.03 -3.08 -15.00
CA LEU A 330 9.91 -4.09 -14.42
C LEU A 330 9.08 -5.12 -13.65
N PHE A 331 9.21 -6.38 -14.04
CA PHE A 331 8.66 -7.53 -13.33
C PHE A 331 9.80 -8.37 -12.79
N VAL A 332 9.64 -8.90 -11.59
CA VAL A 332 10.61 -9.81 -10.98
C VAL A 332 9.94 -11.15 -10.70
N ASP A 333 10.63 -12.24 -11.04
CA ASP A 333 10.17 -13.61 -10.86
C ASP A 333 9.66 -13.89 -9.43
N ALA A 334 8.61 -14.70 -9.34
CA ALA A 334 7.94 -15.08 -8.11
C ALA A 334 8.88 -15.71 -7.06
N ARG A 335 9.94 -16.39 -7.48
CA ARG A 335 10.97 -16.98 -6.60
C ARG A 335 11.68 -15.92 -5.79
N LEU A 336 11.96 -14.76 -6.39
CA LEU A 336 12.67 -13.66 -5.74
C LEU A 336 11.71 -12.78 -4.94
N THR A 337 10.53 -12.47 -5.49
CA THR A 337 9.52 -11.68 -4.78
C THR A 337 8.90 -12.44 -3.61
N GLY A 338 8.84 -13.77 -3.65
CA GLY A 338 8.43 -14.62 -2.52
C GLY A 338 9.40 -14.59 -1.33
N LEU A 339 10.62 -14.09 -1.50
CA LEU A 339 11.57 -13.84 -0.42
C LEU A 339 11.51 -12.41 0.12
N ALA A 340 10.79 -11.52 -0.57
CA ALA A 340 10.73 -10.11 -0.21
C ALA A 340 9.84 -9.87 1.01
N ILE A 341 10.07 -8.75 1.71
CA ILE A 341 9.14 -8.24 2.72
C ILE A 341 7.84 -7.87 1.99
N PRO A 342 6.68 -8.42 2.38
CA PRO A 342 5.40 -8.08 1.77
C PRO A 342 5.19 -6.56 1.73
N GLY A 343 4.73 -6.04 0.59
CA GLY A 343 4.52 -4.60 0.37
C GLY A 343 5.79 -3.80 0.03
N GLY A 344 6.99 -4.37 0.19
CA GLY A 344 8.24 -3.71 -0.17
C GLY A 344 8.57 -3.70 -1.66
N ALA A 345 7.73 -4.31 -2.51
CA ALA A 345 8.05 -4.58 -3.92
C ALA A 345 6.91 -4.15 -4.84
N SER A 346 6.95 -2.91 -5.36
CA SER A 346 6.15 -2.54 -6.54
C SER A 346 6.46 -3.41 -7.77
N VAL A 347 7.61 -4.11 -7.71
CA VAL A 347 8.16 -4.98 -8.75
C VAL A 347 7.43 -6.30 -8.93
N ALA A 348 6.69 -6.77 -7.91
CA ALA A 348 5.93 -8.02 -8.03
C ALA A 348 4.70 -7.87 -8.94
N SER A 349 4.15 -6.66 -9.05
CA SER A 349 2.99 -6.32 -9.89
C SER A 349 3.36 -5.63 -11.21
N GLY A 350 4.65 -5.44 -11.51
CA GLY A 350 5.09 -4.76 -12.73
C GLY A 350 5.16 -3.24 -12.61
N GLY A 351 5.89 -2.74 -11.63
CA GLY A 351 6.10 -1.31 -11.44
C GLY A 351 6.74 -0.64 -12.66
N GLU A 352 6.26 0.54 -13.02
CA GLU A 352 6.90 1.39 -14.03
C GLU A 352 8.09 2.14 -13.40
N LEU A 353 9.25 2.08 -14.05
CA LEU A 353 10.48 2.76 -13.67
C LEU A 353 10.86 3.76 -14.74
N SER A 354 10.94 5.04 -14.37
CA SER A 354 11.45 6.10 -15.23
C SER A 354 12.95 5.94 -15.48
N ALA A 355 13.49 6.67 -16.46
CA ALA A 355 14.91 6.69 -16.75
C ALA A 355 15.73 7.11 -15.50
N GLY A 356 16.71 6.29 -15.12
CA GLY A 356 17.53 6.50 -13.92
C GLY A 356 16.86 6.16 -12.59
N GLU A 357 15.55 5.87 -12.59
CA GLU A 357 14.81 5.49 -11.38
C GLU A 357 15.22 4.11 -10.89
N SER A 358 15.20 3.92 -9.58
CA SER A 358 15.48 2.63 -8.95
C SER A 358 14.35 2.18 -8.04
N THR A 359 14.07 0.89 -8.06
CA THR A 359 13.23 0.22 -7.05
C THR A 359 14.09 -0.66 -6.15
N LEU A 360 13.59 -0.86 -4.93
CA LEU A 360 14.24 -1.65 -3.90
C LEU A 360 13.41 -2.90 -3.63
N LEU A 361 14.09 -4.02 -3.41
CA LEU A 361 13.50 -5.29 -3.03
C LEU A 361 14.17 -5.80 -1.77
N TYR A 362 13.60 -5.51 -0.60
CA TYR A 362 14.14 -6.00 0.67
C TYR A 362 13.70 -7.43 0.96
N PHE A 363 14.61 -8.26 1.45
CA PHE A 363 14.33 -9.64 1.78
C PHE A 363 13.85 -9.82 3.22
N ALA A 364 12.75 -10.57 3.37
CA ALA A 364 12.24 -11.05 4.65
C ALA A 364 13.14 -12.13 5.26
N ARG A 365 13.88 -12.86 4.41
CA ARG A 365 14.83 -13.92 4.79
C ARG A 365 16.02 -13.87 3.83
N PRO A 366 17.28 -14.09 4.27
CA PRO A 366 18.41 -14.15 3.36
C PRO A 366 18.15 -15.20 2.27
N PRO A 367 18.31 -14.86 0.99
CA PRO A 367 18.18 -15.84 -0.07
C PRO A 367 19.31 -16.89 0.06
N THR A 368 18.94 -18.16 -0.05
CA THR A 368 19.90 -19.22 -0.41
C THR A 368 20.20 -19.13 -1.90
N ALA A 369 21.16 -19.95 -2.37
CA ALA A 369 21.49 -20.01 -3.79
C ALA A 369 20.21 -20.20 -4.64
N LEU A 370 19.98 -19.27 -5.58
CA LEU A 370 18.79 -19.26 -6.44
C LEU A 370 19.06 -18.55 -7.76
N THR A 371 18.32 -18.96 -8.78
CA THR A 371 18.24 -18.25 -10.05
C THR A 371 16.82 -17.77 -10.26
N ALA A 372 16.66 -16.53 -10.69
CA ALA A 372 15.41 -15.84 -10.98
C ALA A 372 15.57 -14.97 -12.23
N ASP A 373 14.48 -14.43 -12.75
CA ASP A 373 14.52 -13.50 -13.90
C ASP A 373 13.95 -12.14 -13.50
N ALA A 374 14.54 -11.07 -14.04
CA ALA A 374 13.90 -9.78 -14.18
C ALA A 374 13.40 -9.64 -15.63
N VAL A 375 12.14 -9.26 -15.81
CA VAL A 375 11.55 -9.00 -17.13
C VAL A 375 11.29 -7.50 -17.25
N LEU A 376 11.95 -6.89 -18.22
CA LEU A 376 11.75 -5.51 -18.62
C LEU A 376 10.79 -5.49 -19.81
N ARG A 377 9.78 -4.63 -19.76
CA ARG A 377 8.89 -4.38 -20.89
C ARG A 377 8.94 -2.90 -21.24
N ASP A 378 9.33 -2.59 -22.46
CA ASP A 378 9.37 -1.22 -22.96
C ASP A 378 7.96 -0.71 -23.34
N ARG A 379 7.88 0.53 -23.82
CA ARG A 379 6.63 1.16 -24.26
C ARG A 379 6.01 0.51 -25.51
N THR A 380 6.80 -0.20 -26.31
CA THR A 380 6.31 -0.95 -27.48
C THR A 380 5.76 -2.32 -27.10
N GLY A 381 5.97 -2.74 -25.86
CA GLY A 381 5.57 -4.06 -25.36
C GLY A 381 6.64 -5.12 -25.59
N LEU A 382 7.82 -4.76 -26.10
CA LEU A 382 8.92 -5.70 -26.28
C LEU A 382 9.45 -6.12 -24.91
N GLU A 383 9.57 -7.43 -24.71
CA GLU A 383 10.06 -8.01 -23.46
C GLU A 383 11.52 -8.41 -23.55
N SER A 384 12.25 -8.09 -22.50
CA SER A 384 13.66 -8.37 -22.33
C SER A 384 13.85 -9.07 -20.99
N ARG A 385 14.37 -10.30 -21.01
CA ARG A 385 14.61 -11.10 -19.81
C ARG A 385 16.06 -11.03 -19.41
N VAL A 386 16.31 -10.75 -18.13
CA VAL A 386 17.63 -10.64 -17.55
C VAL A 386 17.73 -11.62 -16.37
N PRO A 387 18.52 -12.69 -16.47
CA PRO A 387 18.67 -13.64 -15.39
C PRO A 387 19.43 -13.00 -14.22
N ILE A 388 19.00 -13.31 -13.00
CA ILE A 388 19.59 -12.90 -11.74
C ILE A 388 19.93 -14.18 -10.98
N THR A 389 21.22 -14.38 -10.72
CA THR A 389 21.73 -15.49 -9.93
C THR A 389 22.25 -14.96 -8.60
N ILE A 390 21.82 -15.59 -7.50
CA ILE A 390 22.37 -15.36 -6.17
C ILE A 390 23.05 -16.67 -5.79
N ASP A 391 24.37 -16.65 -5.61
CA ASP A 391 25.22 -17.84 -5.41
C ASP A 391 25.86 -17.88 -4.02
#